data_AF-A0A2V3ZTD6-F1
#
_entry.id   AF-A0A2V3ZTD6-F1
#
_cell.length_a   1.000
_cell.length_b   1.000
_cell.length_c   1.000
_cell.angle_alpha   90.00
_cell.angle_beta   90.00
_cell.angle_gamma   90.00
#
_symmetry.space_group_name_H-M   'P 1'
#
loop_
_entity.id
_entity.type
_entity.pdbx_description
1 polymer ?
#
loop_
_entity_poly.entity_id
_entity_poly.type
_entity_poly.pdbx_seq_one_letter_code
_entity_poly.pdbx_strand_id
1 'polypeptide(L)'
;MKTLILNFFLIALLSVASAQKNQELNYINYHTQLNQAKLLIAQSKYDKALEIHQNVFRQYPKHFYKDVHNACVSAIKCKKNKVARNLAEELVSLGYQLEEFQKNAFKDFRNSKEWKGFLKTYPKLRLQYESGLNQDLREKYHQLYLEDQKVASNQYGYGEFKNDSAMLALSKRLKEYYKEDGIPDFIHQSDSMYTKYYILYRHYFGMKNNADNTPEIKEKSGIYKEIDALNWKKILLQELSEGNIDPQFYSNAVMYNDYSNPFGKAAIKIDFDKETVSPFMSLKPEQVAKKNANRLAIGLMPLSDDNKEILANTWYAKYPFKAIKDSISKTKNASLLDKIMLKTKVELQVYNSFPHANQDEFFIDDFSKINEKYNHGFKDLPTADDK
;
A
#
# COMPACT_ATOMS: atom_id res chain seq x y z
N MET A 1 -17.84 -28.29 55.11
CA MET A 1 -17.37 -29.08 53.94
C MET A 1 -18.11 -28.73 52.64
N LYS A 2 -19.45 -28.67 52.59
CA LYS A 2 -20.19 -28.38 51.35
C LYS A 2 -19.90 -27.00 50.72
N THR A 3 -19.65 -25.97 51.53
CA THR A 3 -19.27 -24.61 51.08
C THR A 3 -17.84 -24.49 50.55
N LEU A 4 -16.91 -25.32 51.06
CA LEU A 4 -15.53 -25.38 50.57
C LEU A 4 -15.43 -26.06 49.20
N ILE A 5 -16.28 -27.05 48.93
CA ILE A 5 -16.35 -27.76 47.63
C ILE A 5 -16.95 -26.85 46.55
N LEU A 6 -17.92 -25.99 46.90
CA LEU A 6 -18.55 -25.06 45.96
C LEU A 6 -17.59 -23.94 45.51
N ASN A 7 -16.77 -23.42 46.43
CA ASN A 7 -15.76 -22.40 46.09
C ASN A 7 -14.62 -22.97 45.23
N PHE A 8 -14.27 -24.24 45.39
CA PHE A 8 -13.25 -24.88 44.56
C PHE A 8 -13.72 -25.06 43.10
N PHE A 9 -15.01 -25.35 42.89
CA PHE A 9 -15.61 -25.44 41.55
C PHE A 9 -15.69 -24.08 40.83
N LEU A 10 -15.93 -22.98 41.56
CA LEU A 10 -16.01 -21.64 40.98
C LEU A 10 -14.63 -21.13 40.51
N ILE A 11 -13.57 -21.43 41.26
CA ILE A 11 -12.18 -21.07 40.90
C ILE A 11 -11.68 -21.92 39.73
N ALA A 12 -12.07 -23.20 39.67
CA ALA A 12 -11.76 -24.08 38.54
C ALA A 12 -12.45 -23.63 37.24
N LEU A 13 -13.71 -23.19 37.28
CA LEU A 13 -14.42 -22.68 36.10
C LEU A 13 -13.85 -21.34 35.58
N LEU A 14 -13.31 -20.50 36.46
CA LEU A 14 -12.63 -19.25 36.07
C LEU A 14 -11.24 -19.46 35.45
N SER A 15 -10.61 -20.62 35.65
CA SER A 15 -9.27 -20.93 35.13
C SER A 15 -9.25 -21.69 33.80
N VAL A 16 -10.39 -22.25 33.35
CA VAL A 16 -10.50 -22.82 31.99
C VAL A 16 -10.85 -21.75 30.93
N ALA A 17 -11.34 -20.57 31.35
CA ALA A 17 -11.70 -19.48 30.43
C ALA A 17 -10.50 -18.63 29.95
N SER A 18 -9.33 -18.78 30.58
CA SER A 18 -8.11 -17.98 30.28
C SER A 18 -7.04 -18.73 29.49
N ALA A 19 -7.35 -19.95 29.02
CA ALA A 19 -6.48 -20.72 28.13
C ALA A 19 -6.88 -20.58 26.65
N GLN A 20 -7.37 -19.41 26.22
CA GLN A 20 -7.15 -19.02 24.83
C GLN A 20 -5.66 -18.73 24.70
N LYS A 21 -4.92 -19.73 24.21
CA LYS A 21 -3.54 -19.57 23.74
C LYS A 21 -3.54 -18.27 22.94
N ASN A 22 -2.82 -17.25 23.43
CA ASN A 22 -2.58 -16.01 22.68
C ASN A 22 -1.84 -16.42 21.42
N GLN A 23 -2.59 -16.84 20.40
CA GLN A 23 -2.04 -17.07 19.08
C GLN A 23 -1.59 -15.69 18.63
N GLU A 24 -0.27 -15.54 18.54
CA GLU A 24 0.35 -14.33 18.05
C GLU A 24 -0.32 -13.97 16.71
N LEU A 25 -0.98 -12.81 16.69
CA LEU A 25 -1.75 -12.37 15.53
C LEU A 25 -0.76 -12.03 14.42
N ASN A 26 -0.75 -12.85 13.36
CA ASN A 26 0.07 -12.58 12.19
C ASN A 26 -0.66 -11.60 11.25
N TYR A 27 -0.15 -10.38 11.12
CA TYR A 27 -0.72 -9.35 10.27
C TYR A 27 -0.47 -9.56 8.76
N ILE A 28 0.41 -10.48 8.37
CA ILE A 28 0.47 -10.93 6.97
C ILE A 28 -0.86 -11.57 6.57
N ASN A 29 -1.51 -12.30 7.49
CA ASN A 29 -2.86 -12.85 7.28
C ASN A 29 -3.93 -11.76 7.28
N TYR A 30 -3.78 -10.69 8.08
CA TYR A 30 -4.65 -9.51 8.03
C TYR A 30 -4.66 -8.91 6.61
N HIS A 31 -3.48 -8.63 6.04
CA HIS A 31 -3.38 -8.05 4.70
C HIS A 31 -3.83 -9.02 3.61
N THR A 32 -3.54 -10.32 3.76
CA THR A 32 -4.00 -11.35 2.81
C THR A 32 -5.53 -11.42 2.74
N GLN A 33 -6.23 -11.37 3.87
CA GLN A 33 -7.69 -11.34 3.91
C GLN A 33 -8.24 -10.05 3.29
N LEU A 34 -7.64 -8.89 3.62
CA LEU A 34 -8.10 -7.61 3.07
C LEU A 34 -7.85 -7.48 1.56
N ASN A 35 -6.85 -8.17 0.99
CA ASN A 35 -6.70 -8.23 -0.47
C ASN A 35 -7.94 -8.81 -1.16
N GLN A 36 -8.64 -9.76 -0.54
CA GLN A 36 -9.91 -10.28 -1.06
C GLN A 36 -11.01 -9.22 -1.02
N ALA A 37 -11.08 -8.43 0.05
CA ALA A 37 -12.00 -7.29 0.15
C ALA A 37 -11.71 -6.24 -0.94
N LYS A 38 -10.42 -5.95 -1.21
CA LYS A 38 -10.00 -5.06 -2.31
C LYS A 38 -10.49 -5.57 -3.67
N LEU A 39 -10.36 -6.85 -3.97
CA LEU A 39 -10.92 -7.43 -5.22
C LEU A 39 -12.45 -7.30 -5.30
N LEU A 40 -13.15 -7.54 -4.19
CA LEU A 40 -14.62 -7.43 -4.14
C LEU A 40 -15.08 -5.98 -4.34
N ILE A 41 -14.40 -5.00 -3.73
CA ILE A 41 -14.64 -3.58 -3.97
C ILE A 41 -14.44 -3.24 -5.45
N ALA A 42 -13.37 -3.75 -6.05
CA ALA A 42 -13.08 -3.53 -7.47
C ALA A 42 -14.22 -4.05 -8.37
N GLN A 43 -14.88 -5.14 -7.95
CA GLN A 43 -16.07 -5.71 -8.59
C GLN A 43 -17.40 -5.09 -8.12
N SER A 44 -17.37 -3.98 -7.37
CA SER A 44 -18.54 -3.33 -6.76
C SER A 44 -19.38 -4.22 -5.82
N LYS A 45 -18.81 -5.30 -5.29
CA LYS A 45 -19.42 -6.20 -4.29
C LYS A 45 -19.16 -5.69 -2.87
N TYR A 46 -19.64 -4.47 -2.59
CA TYR A 46 -19.34 -3.72 -1.36
C TYR A 46 -19.85 -4.38 -0.08
N ASP A 47 -20.95 -5.13 -0.16
CA ASP A 47 -21.56 -5.85 0.94
C ASP A 47 -20.63 -6.96 1.47
N LYS A 48 -20.12 -7.79 0.54
CA LYS A 48 -19.16 -8.86 0.84
C LYS A 48 -17.82 -8.30 1.27
N ALA A 49 -17.35 -7.24 0.62
CA ALA A 49 -16.12 -6.57 1.03
C ALA A 49 -16.22 -6.03 2.46
N LEU A 50 -17.33 -5.40 2.82
CA LEU A 50 -17.57 -4.91 4.17
C LEU A 50 -17.62 -6.04 5.20
N GLU A 51 -18.23 -7.18 4.87
CA GLU A 51 -18.24 -8.36 5.73
C GLU A 51 -16.83 -8.85 6.05
N ILE A 52 -15.95 -8.92 5.04
CA ILE A 52 -14.54 -9.27 5.24
C ILE A 52 -13.86 -8.25 6.16
N HIS A 53 -13.99 -6.94 5.90
CA HIS A 53 -13.40 -5.91 6.77
C HIS A 53 -13.88 -6.06 8.21
N GLN A 54 -15.19 -6.21 8.44
CA GLN A 54 -15.75 -6.36 9.79
C GLN A 54 -15.27 -7.64 10.47
N ASN A 55 -15.05 -8.72 9.73
CA ASN A 55 -14.51 -9.95 10.28
C ASN A 55 -13.04 -9.79 10.68
N VAL A 56 -12.23 -9.19 9.79
CA VAL A 56 -10.82 -8.91 10.06
C VAL A 56 -10.68 -7.95 11.25
N PHE A 57 -11.45 -6.86 11.28
CA PHE A 57 -11.36 -5.85 12.35
C PHE A 57 -11.82 -6.34 13.73
N ARG A 58 -12.56 -7.45 13.80
CA ARG A 58 -12.86 -8.12 15.08
C ARG A 58 -11.70 -8.99 15.58
N GLN A 59 -10.86 -9.47 14.67
CA GLN A 59 -9.75 -10.38 14.98
C GLN A 59 -8.45 -9.63 15.29
N TYR A 60 -8.25 -8.48 14.66
CA TYR A 60 -7.02 -7.71 14.75
C TYR A 60 -7.29 -6.37 15.45
N PRO A 61 -6.60 -6.02 16.54
CA PRO A 61 -6.87 -4.79 17.28
C PRO A 61 -6.28 -3.52 16.65
N LYS A 62 -5.27 -3.63 15.78
CA LYS A 62 -4.67 -2.49 15.07
C LYS A 62 -5.18 -2.45 13.64
N HIS A 63 -5.64 -1.29 13.18
CA HIS A 63 -6.11 -1.11 11.82
C HIS A 63 -5.32 0.00 11.14
N PHE A 64 -5.10 -0.15 9.83
CA PHE A 64 -4.51 0.89 9.01
C PHE A 64 -5.63 1.81 8.50
N TYR A 65 -5.43 3.12 8.56
CA TYR A 65 -6.45 4.10 8.16
C TYR A 65 -6.99 3.86 6.75
N LYS A 66 -6.16 3.35 5.83
CA LYS A 66 -6.57 3.02 4.46
C LYS A 66 -7.60 1.90 4.41
N ASP A 67 -7.44 0.88 5.26
CA ASP A 67 -8.37 -0.24 5.33
C ASP A 67 -9.68 0.19 6.01
N VAL A 68 -9.60 1.01 7.07
CA VAL A 68 -10.78 1.61 7.71
C VAL A 68 -11.53 2.52 6.74
N HIS A 69 -10.80 3.27 5.91
CA HIS A 69 -11.38 4.08 4.83
C HIS A 69 -12.15 3.20 3.85
N ASN A 70 -11.52 2.15 3.31
CA ASN A 70 -12.16 1.24 2.36
C ASN A 70 -13.42 0.59 2.95
N ALA A 71 -13.37 0.19 4.22
CA ALA A 71 -14.51 -0.33 4.95
C ALA A 71 -15.63 0.71 5.11
N CYS A 72 -15.26 1.96 5.46
CA CYS A 72 -16.20 3.06 5.64
C CYS A 72 -16.95 3.35 4.34
N VAL A 73 -16.22 3.53 3.23
CA VAL A 73 -16.86 3.77 1.92
C VAL A 73 -17.70 2.57 1.49
N SER A 74 -17.28 1.34 1.75
CA SER A 74 -18.10 0.14 1.51
C SER A 74 -19.42 0.16 2.30
N ALA A 75 -19.39 0.58 3.57
CA ALA A 75 -20.59 0.74 4.39
C ALA A 75 -21.53 1.83 3.85
N ILE A 76 -20.98 2.94 3.35
CA ILE A 76 -21.73 4.02 2.70
C ILE A 76 -22.43 3.50 1.45
N LYS A 77 -21.72 2.78 0.57
CA LYS A 77 -22.30 2.17 -0.64
C LYS A 77 -23.40 1.16 -0.33
N CYS A 78 -23.30 0.48 0.82
CA CYS A 78 -24.34 -0.42 1.32
C CYS A 78 -25.48 0.28 2.07
N LYS A 79 -25.49 1.63 2.15
CA LYS A 79 -26.44 2.44 2.94
C LYS A 79 -26.48 2.06 4.43
N LYS A 80 -25.40 1.47 4.96
CA LYS A 80 -25.25 1.09 6.37
C LYS A 80 -24.71 2.28 7.17
N ASN A 81 -25.43 3.40 7.18
CA ASN A 81 -24.94 4.69 7.69
C ASN A 81 -24.47 4.67 9.15
N LYS A 82 -25.07 3.82 10.01
CA LYS A 82 -24.60 3.63 11.40
C LYS A 82 -23.21 3.01 11.45
N VAL A 83 -22.94 2.00 10.60
CA VAL A 83 -21.63 1.36 10.49
C VAL A 83 -20.63 2.35 9.90
N ALA A 84 -21.01 3.07 8.85
CA ALA A 84 -20.19 4.13 8.25
C ALA A 84 -19.81 5.20 9.28
N ARG A 85 -20.74 5.61 10.15
CA ARG A 85 -20.44 6.55 11.24
C ARG A 85 -19.38 6.01 12.19
N ASN A 86 -19.52 4.77 12.66
CA ASN A 86 -18.53 4.20 13.58
C ASN A 86 -17.13 4.14 12.94
N LEU A 87 -17.05 3.72 11.68
CA LEU A 87 -15.79 3.69 10.93
C LEU A 87 -15.26 5.11 10.65
N ALA A 88 -16.12 6.10 10.43
CA ALA A 88 -15.71 7.50 10.30
C ALA A 88 -15.16 8.07 11.62
N GLU A 89 -15.77 7.74 12.76
CA GLU A 89 -15.25 8.11 14.09
C GLU A 89 -13.88 7.46 14.34
N GLU A 90 -13.70 6.20 13.95
CA GLU A 90 -12.41 5.50 13.99
C GLU A 90 -11.37 6.14 13.06
N LEU A 91 -11.74 6.53 11.84
CA LEU A 91 -10.85 7.27 10.95
C LEU A 91 -10.29 8.53 11.62
N VAL A 92 -11.12 9.30 12.34
CA VAL A 92 -10.64 10.49 13.08
C VAL A 92 -9.60 10.10 14.14
N SER A 93 -9.79 8.97 14.83
CA SER A 93 -8.81 8.45 15.79
C SER A 93 -7.51 7.97 15.13
N LEU A 94 -7.54 7.71 13.82
CA LEU A 94 -6.38 7.41 12.97
C LEU A 94 -5.89 8.65 12.22
N GLY A 95 -6.28 9.85 12.64
CA GLY A 95 -5.74 11.11 12.12
C GLY A 95 -6.48 11.74 10.94
N TYR A 96 -7.55 11.11 10.46
CA TYR A 96 -8.34 11.64 9.34
C TYR A 96 -8.93 13.02 9.66
N GLN A 97 -8.74 13.97 8.74
CA GLN A 97 -9.22 15.35 8.88
C GLN A 97 -10.63 15.50 8.28
N LEU A 98 -11.37 16.54 8.72
CA LEU A 98 -12.73 16.79 8.27
C LEU A 98 -12.81 17.03 6.76
N GLU A 99 -11.77 17.65 6.20
CA GLU A 99 -11.59 17.95 4.78
C GLU A 99 -11.54 16.66 3.95
N GLU A 100 -10.95 15.59 4.48
CA GLU A 100 -10.89 14.30 3.80
C GLU A 100 -12.27 13.66 3.65
N PHE A 101 -13.20 13.95 4.57
CA PHE A 101 -14.60 13.55 4.45
C PHE A 101 -15.39 14.38 3.44
N GLN A 102 -14.80 15.40 2.80
CA GLN A 102 -15.45 16.17 1.72
C GLN A 102 -15.33 15.50 0.35
N LYS A 103 -14.41 14.54 0.21
CA LYS A 103 -14.27 13.65 -0.95
C LYS A 103 -15.63 13.10 -1.38
N ASN A 104 -15.86 12.99 -2.68
CA ASN A 104 -17.12 12.50 -3.23
C ASN A 104 -17.46 11.07 -2.77
N ALA A 105 -16.47 10.24 -2.44
CA ALA A 105 -16.67 8.93 -1.83
C ALA A 105 -17.60 8.96 -0.59
N PHE A 106 -17.60 10.07 0.17
CA PHE A 106 -18.41 10.25 1.38
C PHE A 106 -19.71 11.05 1.15
N LYS A 107 -20.05 11.43 -0.08
CA LYS A 107 -21.22 12.29 -0.39
C LYS A 107 -22.53 11.76 0.20
N ASP A 108 -22.81 10.48 0.01
CA ASP A 108 -24.05 9.87 0.51
C ASP A 108 -24.09 9.83 2.04
N PHE A 109 -22.94 9.66 2.69
CA PHE A 109 -22.83 9.75 4.14
C PHE A 109 -23.12 11.16 4.62
N ARG A 110 -22.54 12.20 3.98
CA ARG A 110 -22.79 13.61 4.34
C ARG A 110 -24.26 14.01 4.24
N ASN A 111 -25.02 13.36 3.35
CA ASN A 111 -26.46 13.56 3.20
C ASN A 111 -27.31 12.76 4.21
N SER A 112 -26.70 11.91 5.04
CA SER A 112 -27.39 11.09 6.04
C SER A 112 -27.65 11.83 7.35
N LYS A 113 -28.56 11.32 8.19
CA LYS A 113 -28.76 11.81 9.56
C LYS A 113 -27.56 11.49 10.46
N GLU A 114 -26.87 10.38 10.19
CA GLU A 114 -25.70 9.94 10.95
C GLU A 114 -24.53 10.92 10.82
N TRP A 115 -24.39 11.62 9.68
CA TRP A 115 -23.41 12.69 9.50
C TRP A 115 -23.59 13.85 10.49
N LYS A 116 -24.84 14.27 10.77
CA LYS A 116 -25.10 15.28 11.80
C LYS A 116 -24.65 14.81 13.19
N GLY A 117 -24.75 13.51 13.46
CA GLY A 117 -24.24 12.89 14.68
C GLY A 117 -22.71 12.89 14.73
N PHE A 118 -22.07 12.48 13.64
CA PHE A 118 -20.62 12.50 13.47
C PHE A 118 -20.03 13.92 13.63
N LEU A 119 -20.63 14.94 13.01
CA LEU A 119 -20.16 16.33 13.14
C LEU A 119 -20.19 16.84 14.59
N LYS A 120 -21.11 16.37 15.41
CA LYS A 120 -21.17 16.71 16.84
C LYS A 120 -20.05 16.04 17.63
N THR A 121 -19.65 14.81 17.26
CA THR A 121 -18.58 14.06 17.95
C THR A 121 -17.19 14.41 17.43
N TYR A 122 -17.07 14.87 16.18
CA TYR A 122 -15.79 15.14 15.52
C TYR A 122 -14.84 16.04 16.33
N PRO A 123 -15.23 17.22 16.85
CA PRO A 123 -14.29 18.08 17.57
C PRO A 123 -13.66 17.40 18.79
N LYS A 124 -14.44 16.59 19.51
CA LYS A 124 -13.95 15.83 20.66
C LYS A 124 -12.97 14.73 20.22
N LEU A 125 -13.34 13.95 19.21
CA LEU A 125 -12.50 12.87 18.68
C LEU A 125 -11.18 13.42 18.11
N ARG A 126 -11.26 14.57 17.42
CA ARG A 126 -10.09 15.23 16.85
C ARG A 126 -9.15 15.74 17.94
N LEU A 127 -9.70 16.40 18.97
CA LEU A 127 -8.91 16.82 20.13
C LEU A 127 -8.26 15.62 20.84
N GLN A 128 -8.98 14.50 20.99
CA GLN A 128 -8.44 13.28 21.56
C GLN A 128 -7.25 12.76 20.75
N TYR A 129 -7.38 12.67 19.42
CA TYR A 129 -6.29 12.31 18.53
C TYR A 129 -5.09 13.25 18.70
N GLU A 130 -5.30 14.56 18.57
CA GLU A 130 -4.23 15.57 18.63
C GLU A 130 -3.51 15.60 19.99
N SER A 131 -4.27 15.46 21.08
CA SER A 131 -3.72 15.40 22.45
C SER A 131 -2.97 14.10 22.74
N GLY A 132 -3.27 13.02 22.01
CA GLY A 132 -2.58 11.73 22.13
C GLY A 132 -1.29 11.65 21.32
N LEU A 133 -1.00 12.63 20.46
CA LEU A 133 0.23 12.65 19.66
C LEU A 133 1.46 12.89 20.55
N ASN A 134 2.43 11.97 20.48
CA ASN A 134 3.73 12.17 21.09
C ASN A 134 4.56 13.18 20.28
N GLN A 135 4.50 14.46 20.64
CA GLN A 135 5.18 15.53 19.91
C GLN A 135 6.69 15.40 19.94
N ASP A 136 7.27 14.95 21.07
CA ASP A 136 8.71 14.74 21.21
C ASP A 136 9.20 13.66 20.24
N LEU A 137 8.47 12.55 20.13
CA LEU A 137 8.74 11.47 19.17
C LEU A 137 8.66 11.97 17.73
N ARG A 138 7.64 12.77 17.41
CA ARG A 138 7.47 13.35 16.07
C ARG A 138 8.62 14.27 15.70
N GLU A 139 9.01 15.14 16.62
CA GLU A 139 10.13 16.07 16.41
C GLU A 139 11.46 15.32 16.27
N LYS A 140 11.69 14.32 17.13
CA LYS A 140 12.85 13.41 17.07
C LYS A 140 13.03 12.78 15.68
N TYR A 141 11.96 12.20 15.11
CA TYR A 141 12.02 11.64 13.76
C TYR A 141 12.03 12.69 12.65
N HIS A 142 11.42 13.86 12.88
CA HIS A 142 11.46 14.94 11.91
C HIS A 142 12.87 15.50 11.74
N GLN A 143 13.59 15.71 12.84
CA GLN A 143 14.99 16.16 12.82
C GLN A 143 15.89 15.13 12.15
N LEU A 144 15.72 13.84 12.46
CA LEU A 144 16.46 12.77 11.78
C LEU A 144 16.22 12.78 10.26
N TYR A 145 14.98 13.03 9.82
CA TYR A 145 14.65 13.22 8.41
C TYR A 145 15.32 14.46 7.80
N LEU A 146 15.35 15.60 8.49
CA LEU A 146 16.00 16.80 7.98
C LEU A 146 17.51 16.61 7.80
N GLU A 147 18.17 15.94 8.75
CA GLU A 147 19.58 15.56 8.65
C GLU A 147 19.82 14.60 7.46
N ASP A 148 18.97 13.58 7.31
CA ASP A 148 19.01 12.64 6.18
C ASP A 148 18.85 13.35 4.84
N GLN A 149 17.86 14.22 4.69
CA GLN A 149 17.67 14.97 3.44
C GLN A 149 18.84 15.90 3.14
N LYS A 150 19.42 16.54 4.16
CA LYS A 150 20.61 17.39 4.00
C LYS A 150 21.78 16.59 3.43
N VAL A 151 22.03 15.38 3.96
CA VAL A 151 23.08 14.50 3.44
C VAL A 151 22.75 14.04 2.01
N ALA A 152 21.49 13.67 1.74
CA ALA A 152 21.05 13.22 0.42
C ALA A 152 21.11 14.32 -0.66
N SER A 153 20.92 15.58 -0.27
CA SER A 153 20.91 16.73 -1.18
C SER A 153 22.29 17.37 -1.43
N ASN A 154 23.35 16.90 -0.76
CA ASN A 154 24.69 17.48 -0.94
C ASN A 154 25.17 17.35 -2.40
N GLN A 155 26.03 18.28 -2.83
CA GLN A 155 26.51 18.37 -4.23
C GLN A 155 27.17 17.10 -4.76
N TYR A 156 27.66 16.26 -3.85
CA TYR A 156 28.14 14.93 -4.12
C TYR A 156 26.92 14.02 -4.13
N GLY A 157 26.49 13.54 -5.30
CA GLY A 157 25.32 12.67 -5.40
C GLY A 157 25.46 11.36 -4.62
N TYR A 158 24.43 10.50 -4.69
CA TYR A 158 24.54 9.10 -4.27
C TYR A 158 25.75 8.44 -4.97
N GLY A 159 26.66 7.83 -4.20
CA GLY A 159 27.82 7.10 -4.74
C GLY A 159 29.19 7.69 -4.44
N GLU A 160 29.30 8.84 -3.74
CA GLU A 160 30.57 9.26 -3.14
C GLU A 160 30.68 8.79 -1.68
N PHE A 161 31.72 8.00 -1.38
CA PHE A 161 32.01 7.37 -0.08
C PHE A 161 31.85 8.27 1.16
N LYS A 162 31.99 9.60 1.02
CA LYS A 162 31.81 10.55 2.13
C LYS A 162 30.36 10.67 2.60
N ASN A 163 29.39 10.47 1.72
CA ASN A 163 27.98 10.50 2.09
C ASN A 163 27.54 9.20 2.79
N ASP A 164 28.16 8.06 2.44
CA ASP A 164 27.81 6.75 3.01
C ASP A 164 28.12 6.69 4.52
N SER A 165 29.21 7.29 4.98
CA SER A 165 29.53 7.37 6.42
C SER A 165 28.49 8.16 7.20
N ALA A 166 28.04 9.31 6.66
CA ALA A 166 27.02 10.14 7.29
C ALA A 166 25.66 9.42 7.30
N MET A 167 25.28 8.78 6.19
CA MET A 167 24.06 7.98 6.10
C MET A 167 24.08 6.74 6.99
N LEU A 168 25.23 6.09 7.18
CA LEU A 168 25.40 5.01 8.16
C LEU A 168 25.19 5.55 9.59
N ALA A 169 25.76 6.70 9.93
CA ALA A 169 25.56 7.30 11.25
C ALA A 169 24.07 7.59 11.53
N LEU A 170 23.35 8.12 10.54
CA LEU A 170 21.90 8.33 10.62
C LEU A 170 21.13 7.00 10.72
N SER A 171 21.55 5.96 9.99
CA SER A 171 20.93 4.63 10.05
C SER A 171 21.14 3.94 11.41
N LYS A 172 22.28 4.17 12.05
CA LYS A 172 22.55 3.72 13.43
C LYS A 172 21.66 4.44 14.42
N ARG A 173 21.52 5.76 14.29
CA ARG A 173 20.63 6.56 15.14
C ARG A 173 19.16 6.15 14.95
N LEU A 174 18.72 5.89 13.72
CA LEU A 174 17.40 5.32 13.45
C LEU A 174 17.21 3.99 14.20
N LYS A 175 18.26 3.16 14.27
CA LYS A 175 18.20 1.87 14.94
C LYS A 175 18.15 2.00 16.45
N GLU A 176 18.83 3.00 17.01
CA GLU A 176 18.73 3.38 18.42
C GLU A 176 17.33 3.86 18.75
N TYR A 177 16.76 4.76 17.94
CA TYR A 177 15.40 5.25 18.13
C TYR A 177 14.37 4.12 18.07
N TYR A 178 14.52 3.18 17.15
CA TYR A 178 13.69 1.98 17.12
C TYR A 178 13.84 1.09 18.37
N LYS A 179 15.05 0.96 18.94
CA LYS A 179 15.23 0.17 20.17
C LYS A 179 14.54 0.82 21.37
N GLU A 180 14.50 2.15 21.38
CA GLU A 180 13.86 2.95 22.44
C GLU A 180 12.34 2.95 22.31
N ASP A 181 11.84 3.21 21.09
CA ASP A 181 10.44 3.58 20.87
C ASP A 181 9.65 2.53 20.06
N GLY A 182 10.31 1.55 19.46
CA GLY A 182 9.71 0.70 18.42
C GLY A 182 9.46 1.44 17.10
N ILE A 183 8.59 0.89 16.25
CA ILE A 183 8.06 1.62 15.09
C ILE A 183 6.97 2.58 15.56
N PRO A 184 7.06 3.89 15.25
CA PRO A 184 5.98 4.83 15.55
C PRO A 184 4.71 4.53 14.75
N ASP A 185 3.55 4.82 15.33
CA ASP A 185 2.22 4.62 14.71
C ASP A 185 1.93 5.53 13.49
N PHE A 186 2.92 6.28 12.98
CA PHE A 186 2.77 7.13 11.80
C PHE A 186 2.26 6.35 10.57
N ILE A 187 2.48 5.04 10.53
CA ILE A 187 2.13 4.18 9.41
C ILE A 187 0.66 3.75 9.43
N HIS A 188 0.06 3.60 10.62
CA HIS A 188 -1.37 3.29 10.75
C HIS A 188 -2.25 4.51 10.54
N GLN A 189 -1.69 5.70 10.69
CA GLN A 189 -2.41 6.96 10.72
C GLN A 189 -2.35 7.68 9.37
N SER A 190 -3.37 8.50 9.09
CA SER A 190 -3.34 9.49 8.01
C SER A 190 -2.43 10.64 8.44
N ASP A 191 -1.12 10.40 8.39
CA ASP A 191 -0.12 11.31 8.94
C ASP A 191 0.97 11.70 7.92
N SER A 192 1.29 12.99 7.86
CA SER A 192 2.39 13.51 7.05
C SER A 192 3.78 12.94 7.42
N MET A 193 3.96 12.46 8.66
CA MET A 193 5.20 11.83 9.11
C MET A 193 5.46 10.48 8.45
N TYR A 194 4.42 9.79 7.97
CA TYR A 194 4.56 8.51 7.27
C TYR A 194 5.61 8.57 6.15
N THR A 195 5.47 9.54 5.25
CA THR A 195 6.37 9.68 4.09
C THR A 195 7.79 10.00 4.53
N LYS A 196 7.95 10.91 5.49
CA LYS A 196 9.27 11.31 6.03
C LYS A 196 9.97 10.11 6.68
N TYR A 197 9.23 9.33 7.47
CA TYR A 197 9.73 8.14 8.14
C TYR A 197 10.13 7.05 7.15
N TYR A 198 9.28 6.78 6.14
CA TYR A 198 9.58 5.84 5.07
C TYR A 198 10.87 6.17 4.30
N ILE A 199 11.14 7.46 4.06
CA ILE A 199 12.33 7.90 3.32
C ILE A 199 13.64 7.50 4.03
N LEU A 200 13.67 7.50 5.36
CA LEU A 200 14.83 7.06 6.13
C LEU A 200 15.22 5.60 5.80
N TYR A 201 14.23 4.72 5.72
CA TYR A 201 14.44 3.31 5.34
C TYR A 201 14.84 3.17 3.89
N ARG A 202 14.18 3.92 3.01
CA ARG A 202 14.53 3.97 1.59
C ARG A 202 16.02 4.26 1.42
N HIS A 203 16.57 5.27 2.09
CA HIS A 203 17.98 5.62 1.98
C HIS A 203 18.91 4.55 2.56
N TYR A 204 18.57 3.98 3.73
CA TYR A 204 19.32 2.84 4.28
C TYR A 204 19.42 1.66 3.30
N PHE A 205 18.28 1.20 2.77
CA PHE A 205 18.26 0.08 1.83
C PHE A 205 18.94 0.44 0.50
N GLY A 206 18.88 1.70 0.09
CA GLY A 206 19.60 2.20 -1.07
C GLY A 206 21.10 1.99 -0.97
N MET A 207 21.69 2.32 0.18
CA MET A 207 23.12 2.06 0.43
C MET A 207 23.44 0.58 0.41
N LYS A 208 22.66 -0.23 1.15
CA LYS A 208 22.88 -1.68 1.25
C LYS A 208 22.83 -2.34 -0.13
N ASN A 209 21.77 -2.07 -0.88
CA ASN A 209 21.55 -2.69 -2.18
C ASN A 209 22.58 -2.21 -3.21
N ASN A 210 23.02 -0.95 -3.16
CA ASN A 210 24.12 -0.48 -4.01
C ASN A 210 25.41 -1.28 -3.77
N ALA A 211 25.77 -1.55 -2.51
CA ALA A 211 26.94 -2.36 -2.19
C ALA A 211 26.78 -3.83 -2.57
N ASP A 212 25.61 -4.43 -2.33
CA ASP A 212 25.35 -5.82 -2.73
C ASP A 212 25.42 -6.01 -4.25
N ASN A 213 25.09 -4.97 -5.01
CA ASN A 213 25.14 -4.99 -6.48
C ASN A 213 26.51 -4.60 -7.06
N THR A 214 27.45 -4.11 -6.25
CA THR A 214 28.78 -3.66 -6.70
C THR A 214 29.88 -4.29 -5.84
N PRO A 215 30.43 -5.46 -6.24
CA PRO A 215 31.40 -6.19 -5.44
C PRO A 215 32.59 -5.35 -4.98
N GLU A 216 33.06 -4.42 -5.82
CA GLU A 216 34.17 -3.53 -5.50
C GLU A 216 33.84 -2.59 -4.32
N ILE A 217 32.59 -2.13 -4.20
CA ILE A 217 32.13 -1.28 -3.09
C ILE A 217 32.09 -2.11 -1.81
N LYS A 218 31.57 -3.35 -1.90
CA LYS A 218 31.45 -4.28 -0.78
C LYS A 218 32.80 -4.71 -0.22
N GLU A 219 33.78 -4.95 -1.07
CA GLU A 219 35.13 -5.38 -0.68
C GLU A 219 35.97 -4.24 -0.09
N LYS A 220 35.71 -2.99 -0.49
CA LYS A 220 36.54 -1.83 -0.13
C LYS A 220 36.13 -1.09 1.14
N SER A 221 35.04 -1.46 1.81
CA SER A 221 34.50 -0.64 2.92
C SER A 221 33.96 -1.42 4.11
N GLY A 222 34.50 -1.13 5.31
CA GLY A 222 33.95 -1.62 6.59
C GLY A 222 32.52 -1.15 6.86
N ILE A 223 32.11 0.00 6.28
CA ILE A 223 30.78 0.61 6.44
C ILE A 223 29.67 -0.37 6.05
N TYR A 224 29.84 -1.16 4.98
CA TYR A 224 28.77 -2.07 4.52
C TYR A 224 28.60 -3.30 5.42
N LYS A 225 29.66 -3.75 6.10
CA LYS A 225 29.52 -4.76 7.16
C LYS A 225 28.71 -4.21 8.34
N GLU A 226 28.89 -2.94 8.67
CA GLU A 226 28.11 -2.28 9.72
C GLU A 226 26.66 -2.05 9.30
N ILE A 227 26.41 -1.67 8.03
CA ILE A 227 25.06 -1.59 7.45
C ILE A 227 24.34 -2.94 7.55
N ASP A 228 25.02 -4.04 7.21
CA ASP A 228 24.47 -5.39 7.32
C ASP A 228 24.15 -5.75 8.77
N ALA A 229 25.01 -5.37 9.71
CA ALA A 229 24.82 -5.60 11.14
C ALA A 229 23.58 -4.89 11.72
N LEU A 230 23.09 -3.81 11.09
CA LEU A 230 21.84 -3.15 11.51
C LEU A 230 20.60 -4.03 11.30
N ASN A 231 20.66 -4.98 10.35
CA ASN A 231 19.68 -6.04 10.13
C ASN A 231 18.22 -5.55 9.91
N TRP A 232 18.03 -4.36 9.33
CA TRP A 232 16.71 -3.76 9.15
C TRP A 232 15.74 -4.63 8.37
N LYS A 233 16.22 -5.44 7.42
CA LYS A 233 15.35 -6.37 6.68
C LYS A 233 14.64 -7.36 7.60
N LYS A 234 15.34 -7.92 8.60
CA LYS A 234 14.75 -8.85 9.57
C LYS A 234 13.80 -8.12 10.52
N ILE A 235 14.21 -6.95 11.00
CA ILE A 235 13.40 -6.10 11.89
C ILE A 235 12.09 -5.75 11.20
N LEU A 236 12.13 -5.13 10.01
CA LEU A 236 10.91 -4.74 9.32
C LEU A 236 10.01 -5.93 8.95
N LEU A 237 10.57 -7.11 8.70
CA LEU A 237 9.75 -8.31 8.47
C LEU A 237 9.00 -8.73 9.74
N GLN A 238 9.66 -8.65 10.90
CA GLN A 238 9.03 -8.87 12.20
C GLN A 238 7.94 -7.82 12.46
N GLU A 239 8.25 -6.53 12.27
CA GLU A 239 7.29 -5.42 12.43
C GLU A 239 6.07 -5.58 11.50
N LEU A 240 6.27 -6.09 10.28
CA LEU A 240 5.18 -6.42 9.37
C LEU A 240 4.30 -7.54 9.93
N SER A 241 4.89 -8.61 10.46
CA SER A 241 4.13 -9.71 11.06
C SER A 241 3.37 -9.30 12.32
N GLU A 242 3.90 -8.34 13.08
CA GLU A 242 3.29 -7.76 14.28
C GLU A 242 2.26 -6.64 13.94
N GLY A 243 2.16 -6.28 12.67
CA GLY A 243 1.22 -5.30 12.15
C GLY A 243 1.61 -3.87 12.43
N ASN A 244 2.90 -3.56 12.63
CA ASN A 244 3.38 -2.21 12.86
C ASN A 244 3.68 -1.45 11.55
N ILE A 245 3.88 -2.18 10.45
CA ILE A 245 4.02 -1.64 9.09
C ILE A 245 3.14 -2.41 8.11
N ASP A 246 2.83 -1.81 6.96
CA ASP A 246 2.11 -2.50 5.89
C ASP A 246 3.06 -3.17 4.88
N PRO A 247 2.57 -4.12 4.05
CA PRO A 247 3.39 -4.85 3.08
C PRO A 247 4.05 -3.94 2.04
N GLN A 248 3.39 -2.83 1.69
CA GLN A 248 3.88 -1.88 0.69
C GLN A 248 5.06 -1.07 1.25
N PHE A 249 5.00 -0.65 2.52
CA PHE A 249 6.13 -0.06 3.23
C PHE A 249 7.34 -1.00 3.19
N TYR A 250 7.15 -2.26 3.61
CA TYR A 250 8.21 -3.25 3.61
C TYR A 250 8.81 -3.47 2.22
N SER A 251 7.97 -3.74 1.22
CA SER A 251 8.44 -4.03 -0.13
C SER A 251 9.17 -2.84 -0.74
N ASN A 252 8.64 -1.63 -0.57
CA ASN A 252 9.22 -0.43 -1.15
C ASN A 252 10.59 -0.10 -0.53
N ALA A 253 10.71 -0.26 0.79
CA ALA A 253 11.97 -0.06 1.49
C ALA A 253 13.01 -1.08 1.00
N VAL A 254 12.70 -2.37 1.08
CA VAL A 254 13.64 -3.45 0.75
C VAL A 254 14.06 -3.44 -0.73
N MET A 255 13.16 -3.06 -1.63
CA MET A 255 13.44 -3.01 -3.07
C MET A 255 14.26 -1.80 -3.52
N TYR A 256 14.46 -0.79 -2.67
CA TYR A 256 15.07 0.45 -3.13
C TYR A 256 16.53 0.22 -3.57
N ASN A 257 16.83 0.46 -4.84
CA ASN A 257 18.08 0.08 -5.52
C ASN A 257 18.40 -1.43 -5.60
N ASP A 258 17.45 -2.32 -5.31
CA ASP A 258 17.62 -3.76 -5.50
C ASP A 258 17.31 -4.15 -6.96
N TYR A 259 18.34 -4.35 -7.79
CA TYR A 259 18.17 -4.79 -9.19
C TYR A 259 17.53 -6.18 -9.31
N SER A 260 17.66 -7.04 -8.29
CA SER A 260 17.00 -8.35 -8.31
C SER A 260 15.48 -8.21 -8.21
N ASN A 261 15.00 -7.10 -7.64
CA ASN A 261 13.60 -6.76 -7.44
C ASN A 261 12.79 -7.96 -6.88
N PRO A 262 12.96 -8.32 -5.59
CA PRO A 262 12.44 -9.56 -5.02
C PRO A 262 10.92 -9.72 -5.11
N PHE A 263 10.16 -8.63 -5.24
CA PHE A 263 8.69 -8.64 -5.34
C PHE A 263 8.17 -8.29 -6.74
N GLY A 264 9.08 -8.11 -7.70
CA GLY A 264 8.78 -7.73 -9.07
C GLY A 264 8.30 -6.27 -9.21
N LYS A 265 8.51 -5.69 -10.39
CA LYS A 265 8.00 -4.37 -10.72
C LYS A 265 6.60 -4.52 -11.30
N ALA A 266 5.62 -3.86 -10.69
CA ALA A 266 4.29 -3.83 -11.25
C ALA A 266 4.28 -3.04 -12.55
N ALA A 267 3.67 -3.62 -13.57
CA ALA A 267 3.40 -3.01 -14.86
C ALA A 267 1.98 -3.38 -15.31
N ILE A 268 1.49 -2.74 -16.36
CA ILE A 268 0.19 -3.01 -16.96
C ILE A 268 0.40 -3.69 -18.31
N LYS A 269 -0.19 -4.88 -18.47
CA LYS A 269 -0.26 -5.56 -19.76
C LYS A 269 -1.55 -5.12 -20.47
N ILE A 270 -1.41 -4.67 -21.70
CA ILE A 270 -2.50 -4.30 -22.62
C ILE A 270 -2.46 -5.30 -23.76
N ASP A 271 -3.38 -6.26 -23.74
CA ASP A 271 -3.43 -7.38 -24.68
C ASP A 271 -4.46 -7.07 -25.77
N PHE A 272 -4.01 -6.67 -26.96
CA PHE A 272 -4.91 -6.30 -28.06
C PHE A 272 -5.59 -7.50 -28.70
N ASP A 273 -4.97 -8.69 -28.63
CA ASP A 273 -5.56 -9.90 -29.21
C ASP A 273 -6.74 -10.37 -28.35
N LYS A 274 -6.58 -10.32 -27.03
CA LYS A 274 -7.63 -10.68 -26.06
C LYS A 274 -8.55 -9.54 -25.67
N GLU A 275 -8.20 -8.31 -26.01
CA GLU A 275 -8.86 -7.08 -25.56
C GLU A 275 -8.98 -6.98 -24.02
N THR A 276 -7.88 -7.29 -23.32
CA THR A 276 -7.82 -7.27 -21.85
C THR A 276 -6.70 -6.39 -21.34
N VAL A 277 -6.93 -5.76 -20.18
CA VAL A 277 -5.89 -5.07 -19.42
C VAL A 277 -5.71 -5.75 -18.07
N SER A 278 -4.47 -6.03 -17.66
CA SER A 278 -4.17 -6.73 -16.42
C SER A 278 -2.88 -6.24 -15.74
N PRO A 279 -2.78 -6.37 -14.39
CA PRO A 279 -1.51 -6.24 -13.69
C PRO A 279 -0.55 -7.34 -14.13
N PHE A 280 0.71 -6.98 -14.31
CA PHE A 280 1.70 -7.90 -14.87
C PHE A 280 3.11 -7.56 -14.37
N MET A 281 4.02 -8.51 -14.56
CA MET A 281 5.47 -8.33 -14.38
C MET A 281 6.19 -8.66 -15.68
N SER A 282 7.09 -7.78 -16.12
CA SER A 282 7.90 -7.97 -17.33
C SER A 282 9.06 -8.92 -17.08
N LEU A 283 8.72 -10.19 -16.83
CA LEU A 283 9.63 -11.27 -16.48
C LEU A 283 9.19 -12.55 -17.15
N LYS A 284 10.07 -13.54 -17.22
CA LYS A 284 9.72 -14.88 -17.70
C LYS A 284 8.74 -15.56 -16.71
N PRO A 285 7.84 -16.45 -17.16
CA PRO A 285 6.82 -17.07 -16.30
C PRO A 285 7.36 -17.71 -15.00
N GLU A 286 8.51 -18.40 -15.08
CA GLU A 286 9.16 -19.02 -13.93
C GLU A 286 9.65 -18.00 -12.89
N GLN A 287 10.08 -16.82 -13.35
CA GLN A 287 10.47 -15.72 -12.48
C GLN A 287 9.23 -15.07 -11.86
N VAL A 288 8.16 -14.88 -12.64
CA VAL A 288 6.86 -14.35 -12.16
C VAL A 288 6.33 -15.18 -11.00
N ALA A 289 6.32 -16.50 -11.11
CA ALA A 289 5.86 -17.39 -10.05
C ALA A 289 6.67 -17.19 -8.75
N LYS A 290 8.00 -17.12 -8.84
CA LYS A 290 8.88 -16.85 -7.68
C LYS A 290 8.61 -15.48 -7.05
N LYS A 291 8.45 -14.42 -7.86
CA LYS A 291 8.15 -13.08 -7.35
C LYS A 291 6.77 -13.03 -6.69
N ASN A 292 5.77 -13.67 -7.27
CA ASN A 292 4.43 -13.77 -6.67
C ASN A 292 4.44 -14.56 -5.35
N ALA A 293 5.23 -15.62 -5.24
CA ALA A 293 5.42 -16.32 -3.97
C ALA A 293 6.00 -15.38 -2.90
N ASN A 294 7.01 -14.57 -3.24
CA ASN A 294 7.57 -13.57 -2.33
C ASN A 294 6.55 -12.48 -1.93
N ARG A 295 5.73 -12.03 -2.88
CA ARG A 295 4.65 -11.05 -2.62
C ARG A 295 3.64 -11.60 -1.62
N LEU A 296 3.16 -12.82 -1.87
CA LEU A 296 2.22 -13.52 -0.98
C LEU A 296 2.82 -13.73 0.42
N ALA A 297 4.11 -14.06 0.52
CA ALA A 297 4.79 -14.27 1.80
C ALA A 297 4.82 -13.03 2.70
N ILE A 298 4.59 -11.83 2.15
CA ILE A 298 4.50 -10.57 2.91
C ILE A 298 3.10 -9.96 2.88
N GLY A 299 2.10 -10.66 2.32
CA GLY A 299 0.71 -10.18 2.29
C GLY A 299 0.39 -9.22 1.14
N LEU A 300 1.25 -9.10 0.12
CA LEU A 300 0.94 -8.42 -1.12
C LEU A 300 0.13 -9.31 -2.07
N MET A 301 -0.76 -8.68 -2.84
CA MET A 301 -1.48 -9.36 -3.93
C MET A 301 -0.51 -9.76 -5.06
N PRO A 302 -0.65 -10.96 -5.63
CA PRO A 302 0.16 -11.37 -6.79
C PRO A 302 -0.18 -10.52 -8.02
N LEU A 303 0.80 -10.35 -8.91
CA LEU A 303 0.62 -9.68 -10.21
C LEU A 303 0.40 -10.77 -11.26
N SER A 304 -0.83 -10.90 -11.73
CA SER A 304 -1.23 -11.87 -12.76
C SER A 304 -2.49 -11.43 -13.49
N ASP A 305 -2.73 -12.04 -14.65
CA ASP A 305 -3.96 -11.85 -15.44
C ASP A 305 -5.23 -12.22 -14.64
N ASP A 306 -5.12 -13.15 -13.67
CA ASP A 306 -6.23 -13.57 -12.79
C ASP A 306 -6.66 -12.49 -11.79
N ASN A 307 -5.86 -11.44 -11.60
CA ASN A 307 -6.19 -10.32 -10.72
C ASN A 307 -6.56 -9.05 -11.50
N LYS A 308 -6.90 -9.16 -12.79
CA LYS A 308 -7.28 -8.01 -13.63
C LYS A 308 -8.43 -7.20 -13.06
N GLU A 309 -9.30 -7.82 -12.26
CA GLU A 309 -10.44 -7.16 -11.63
C GLU A 309 -10.00 -6.04 -10.68
N ILE A 310 -8.77 -6.05 -10.16
CA ILE A 310 -8.25 -4.93 -9.36
C ILE A 310 -8.22 -3.61 -10.17
N LEU A 311 -8.18 -3.70 -11.50
CA LEU A 311 -8.20 -2.55 -12.40
C LEU A 311 -9.62 -2.12 -12.78
N ALA A 312 -10.68 -2.85 -12.38
CA ALA A 312 -12.05 -2.65 -12.82
C ALA A 312 -12.60 -1.23 -12.54
N ASN A 313 -12.05 -0.56 -11.53
CA ASN A 313 -12.42 0.80 -11.12
C ASN A 313 -11.38 1.86 -11.53
N THR A 314 -10.47 1.52 -12.44
CA THR A 314 -9.48 2.47 -13.00
C THR A 314 -9.84 2.77 -14.45
N TRP A 315 -9.22 3.80 -15.04
CA TRP A 315 -9.40 4.08 -16.48
C TRP A 315 -8.98 2.90 -17.37
N TYR A 316 -8.11 2.00 -16.88
CA TYR A 316 -7.72 0.77 -17.59
C TYR A 316 -8.91 -0.16 -17.86
N ALA A 317 -9.94 -0.17 -17.03
CA ALA A 317 -11.18 -0.92 -17.30
C ALA A 317 -11.97 -0.37 -18.49
N LYS A 318 -11.69 0.86 -18.90
CA LYS A 318 -12.30 1.54 -20.05
C LYS A 318 -11.32 1.65 -21.23
N TYR A 319 -10.26 0.84 -21.25
CA TYR A 319 -9.22 0.94 -22.25
C TYR A 319 -9.81 0.82 -23.68
N PRO A 320 -9.51 1.75 -24.60
CA PRO A 320 -10.27 1.91 -25.84
C PRO A 320 -9.79 1.00 -26.99
N PHE A 321 -9.77 -0.31 -26.77
CA PHE A 321 -9.30 -1.30 -27.76
C PHE A 321 -9.92 -1.09 -29.14
N LYS A 322 -11.26 -1.04 -29.22
CA LYS A 322 -11.98 -0.88 -30.48
C LYS A 322 -11.64 0.43 -31.19
N ALA A 323 -11.65 1.55 -30.48
CA ALA A 323 -11.36 2.85 -31.09
C ALA A 323 -9.91 2.94 -31.61
N ILE A 324 -8.95 2.32 -30.91
CA ILE A 324 -7.56 2.23 -31.36
C ILE A 324 -7.46 1.36 -32.62
N LYS A 325 -8.04 0.15 -32.60
CA LYS A 325 -8.05 -0.77 -33.75
C LYS A 325 -8.70 -0.14 -34.99
N ASP A 326 -9.85 0.49 -34.81
CA ASP A 326 -10.57 1.19 -35.88
C ASP A 326 -9.75 2.34 -36.46
N SER A 327 -9.07 3.11 -35.60
CA SER A 327 -8.22 4.24 -36.04
C SER A 327 -7.03 3.76 -36.88
N ILE A 328 -6.35 2.68 -36.44
CA ILE A 328 -5.22 2.10 -37.17
C ILE A 328 -5.67 1.47 -38.49
N SER A 329 -6.81 0.76 -38.50
CA SER A 329 -7.32 0.09 -39.71
C SER A 329 -7.76 1.04 -40.84
N LYS A 330 -7.91 2.34 -40.54
CA LYS A 330 -8.26 3.39 -41.51
C LYS A 330 -7.04 4.11 -42.08
N THR A 331 -5.86 3.90 -41.48
CA THR A 331 -4.63 4.51 -41.97
C THR A 331 -3.96 3.65 -43.01
N LYS A 332 -3.52 4.26 -44.11
CA LYS A 332 -2.72 3.63 -45.16
C LYS A 332 -1.24 3.76 -44.83
N ASN A 333 -0.45 2.71 -45.08
CA ASN A 333 1.00 2.66 -44.89
C ASN A 333 1.48 3.19 -43.52
N ALA A 334 0.69 2.99 -42.46
CA ALA A 334 1.03 3.52 -41.13
C ALA A 334 2.24 2.80 -40.54
N SER A 335 3.30 3.56 -40.25
CA SER A 335 4.46 3.05 -39.54
C SER A 335 4.10 2.67 -38.10
N LEU A 336 4.98 1.91 -37.43
CA LEU A 336 4.81 1.63 -36.00
C LEU A 336 4.70 2.92 -35.17
N LEU A 337 5.42 3.98 -35.55
CA LEU A 337 5.37 5.27 -34.87
C LEU A 337 3.99 5.94 -35.03
N ASP A 338 3.42 5.90 -36.25
CA ASP A 338 2.07 6.43 -36.51
C ASP A 338 1.02 5.69 -35.68
N LYS A 339 1.12 4.35 -35.62
CA LYS A 339 0.26 3.53 -34.77
C LYS A 339 0.38 3.96 -33.29
N ILE A 340 1.60 4.15 -32.78
CA ILE A 340 1.83 4.59 -31.38
C ILE A 340 1.22 5.97 -31.12
N MET A 341 1.40 6.94 -32.02
CA MET A 341 0.85 8.28 -31.88
C MET A 341 -0.68 8.27 -31.84
N LEU A 342 -1.32 7.52 -32.75
CA LEU A 342 -2.77 7.35 -32.77
C LEU A 342 -3.27 6.70 -31.48
N LYS A 343 -2.63 5.63 -31.03
CA LYS A 343 -2.94 4.96 -29.76
C LYS A 343 -2.89 5.95 -28.60
N THR A 344 -1.78 6.68 -28.44
CA THR A 344 -1.58 7.65 -27.35
C THR A 344 -2.64 8.76 -27.38
N LYS A 345 -3.00 9.25 -28.58
CA LYS A 345 -4.06 10.26 -28.73
C LYS A 345 -5.42 9.73 -28.24
N VAL A 346 -5.80 8.53 -28.63
CA VAL A 346 -7.07 7.90 -28.22
C VAL A 346 -7.05 7.56 -26.72
N GLU A 347 -5.93 7.03 -26.20
CA GLU A 347 -5.76 6.79 -24.76
C GLU A 347 -5.95 8.08 -23.95
N LEU A 348 -5.33 9.19 -24.37
CA LEU A 348 -5.43 10.48 -23.68
C LEU A 348 -6.87 11.03 -23.67
N GLN A 349 -7.59 10.88 -24.78
CA GLN A 349 -9.00 11.28 -24.86
C GLN A 349 -9.86 10.51 -23.86
N VAL A 350 -9.69 9.18 -23.78
CA VAL A 350 -10.44 8.36 -22.83
C VAL A 350 -10.02 8.63 -21.39
N TYR A 351 -8.72 8.72 -21.14
CA TYR A 351 -8.17 9.07 -19.82
C TYR A 351 -8.75 10.39 -19.30
N ASN A 352 -8.72 11.45 -20.11
CA ASN A 352 -9.26 12.76 -19.71
C ASN A 352 -10.79 12.77 -19.55
N SER A 353 -11.51 11.83 -20.18
CA SER A 353 -12.95 11.68 -20.01
C SER A 353 -13.32 10.79 -18.81
N PHE A 354 -12.36 10.05 -18.25
CA PHE A 354 -12.60 9.17 -17.12
C PHE A 354 -12.86 10.04 -15.88
N PRO A 355 -13.96 9.82 -15.15
CA PRO A 355 -14.30 10.64 -14.00
C PRO A 355 -13.37 10.30 -12.83
N HIS A 356 -12.21 10.96 -12.78
CA HIS A 356 -11.22 10.85 -11.70
C HIS A 356 -11.85 11.02 -10.30
N ALA A 357 -12.90 11.84 -10.20
CA ALA A 357 -13.48 12.31 -8.94
C ALA A 357 -14.20 11.26 -8.07
N ASN A 358 -14.49 10.04 -8.56
CA ASN A 358 -15.37 9.11 -7.81
C ASN A 358 -14.69 7.85 -7.27
N GLN A 359 -13.55 7.44 -7.83
CA GLN A 359 -12.94 6.13 -7.53
C GLN A 359 -11.46 6.21 -7.15
N ASP A 360 -10.72 7.22 -7.63
CA ASP A 360 -9.38 7.56 -7.13
C ASP A 360 -9.42 7.94 -5.63
N GLU A 361 -10.61 8.32 -5.14
CA GLU A 361 -10.86 8.59 -3.73
C GLU A 361 -11.30 7.36 -2.92
N PHE A 362 -11.65 6.23 -3.56
CA PHE A 362 -12.07 5.01 -2.87
C PHE A 362 -10.85 4.18 -2.44
N PHE A 363 -9.91 3.92 -3.35
CA PHE A 363 -8.70 3.16 -3.05
C PHE A 363 -7.51 4.08 -2.80
N ILE A 364 -6.94 4.02 -1.60
CA ILE A 364 -5.71 4.78 -1.28
C ILE A 364 -4.46 4.06 -1.84
N ASP A 365 -4.52 2.75 -2.07
CA ASP A 365 -3.47 1.94 -2.69
C ASP A 365 -3.76 1.70 -4.18
N ASP A 366 -3.51 2.73 -4.99
CA ASP A 366 -4.05 2.80 -6.34
C ASP A 366 -3.11 2.25 -7.42
N PHE A 367 -3.55 1.18 -8.12
CA PHE A 367 -2.89 0.63 -9.30
C PHE A 367 -3.00 1.54 -10.54
N SER A 368 -3.85 2.57 -10.52
CA SER A 368 -3.97 3.56 -11.61
C SER A 368 -2.68 4.31 -11.89
N LYS A 369 -1.81 4.45 -10.87
CA LYS A 369 -0.53 5.17 -10.95
C LYS A 369 0.59 4.36 -11.60
N ILE A 370 0.32 3.11 -11.98
CA ILE A 370 1.30 2.30 -12.71
C ILE A 370 1.43 2.85 -14.14
N ASN A 371 2.58 3.46 -14.41
CA ASN A 371 2.88 4.09 -15.70
C ASN A 371 3.53 3.14 -16.71
N GLU A 372 4.13 2.05 -16.23
CA GLU A 372 4.83 1.10 -17.10
C GLU A 372 3.81 0.19 -17.81
N LYS A 373 3.71 0.32 -19.14
CA LYS A 373 2.72 -0.38 -19.98
C LYS A 373 3.40 -1.27 -21.01
N TYR A 374 2.88 -2.48 -21.22
CA TYR A 374 3.34 -3.43 -22.23
C TYR A 374 2.20 -3.79 -23.17
N ASN A 375 2.40 -3.57 -24.48
CA ASN A 375 1.37 -3.79 -25.49
C ASN A 375 1.64 -5.12 -26.20
N HIS A 376 0.72 -6.08 -26.09
CA HIS A 376 0.77 -7.38 -26.79
C HIS A 376 -0.19 -7.36 -27.99
N GLY A 377 0.20 -7.98 -29.11
CA GLY A 377 -0.56 -7.97 -30.37
C GLY A 377 -0.64 -6.61 -31.09
N PHE A 378 -0.17 -5.53 -30.47
CA PHE A 378 -0.33 -4.18 -31.00
C PHE A 378 0.39 -3.93 -32.34
N LYS A 379 1.57 -4.52 -32.53
CA LYS A 379 2.37 -4.32 -33.76
C LYS A 379 1.67 -4.91 -34.99
N ASP A 380 0.92 -5.98 -34.76
CA ASP A 380 0.27 -6.81 -35.78
C ASP A 380 -1.14 -6.31 -36.15
N LEU A 381 -1.57 -5.18 -35.57
CA LEU A 381 -2.85 -4.57 -35.92
C LEU A 381 -2.87 -4.17 -37.40
N PRO A 382 -3.88 -4.60 -38.18
CA PRO A 382 -3.92 -4.38 -39.62
C PRO A 382 -4.21 -2.91 -39.94
N THR A 383 -3.56 -2.44 -41.00
CA THR A 383 -3.78 -1.13 -41.63
C THR A 383 -4.79 -1.25 -42.77
N ALA A 384 -5.13 -0.13 -43.40
CA ALA A 384 -6.07 -0.12 -44.53
C ALA A 384 -5.55 -0.88 -45.76
N ASP A 385 -4.23 -1.01 -45.91
CA ASP A 385 -3.61 -1.68 -47.06
C ASP A 385 -3.39 -3.19 -46.83
N ASP A 386 -3.60 -3.69 -45.60
CA ASP A 386 -3.50 -5.11 -45.25
C ASP A 386 -4.82 -5.89 -45.49
N LYS A 387 -5.89 -5.18 -45.89
CA LYS A 387 -7.22 -5.72 -46.19
C LYS A 387 -7.48 -5.69 -47.69
#